data_AF-A0A2V9B3K1-F1
#
_entry.id   AF-A0A2V9B3K1-F1
#
_cell.length_a   1.000
_cell.length_b   1.000
_cell.length_c   1.000
_cell.angle_alpha   90.00
_cell.angle_beta   90.00
_cell.angle_gamma   90.00
#
_symmetry.space_group_name_H-M   'P 1'
#
loop_
_entity.id
_entity.type
_entity.pdbx_description
1 polymer ?
#
loop_
_entity_poly.entity_id
_entity_poly.type
_entity_poly.pdbx_seq_one_letter_code
_entity_poly.pdbx_strand_id
1 'polypeptide(L)'
;MLDEIGFSAAAKWLVDGFSDRSKIAVSLDIPTDLKLPRELELTLFRVLQEGLTNVHRHSGSNRAEVVVAVKSGAIVMTLRDYGKGMPETVLQNFKTSGAPSGVGFGGMRGRIADMDGTLDLESPEQGALLRVTVPLAKNILLAAVSSSAPSPVGTQSRSGSEQSSASSPSSGLHSRDEVAQ
;
A
#
# COMPACT_ATOMS: atom_id res chain seq x y z
N MET A 1 1.77 -8.58 4.98
CA MET A 1 2.98 -7.73 4.93
C MET A 1 2.64 -6.25 5.02
N LEU A 2 2.29 -5.53 3.94
CA LEU A 2 1.91 -4.10 4.05
C LEU A 2 0.76 -3.86 5.06
N ASP A 3 -0.21 -4.76 5.16
CA ASP A 3 -1.34 -4.66 6.09
C ASP A 3 -0.94 -4.85 7.57
N GLU A 4 0.26 -5.36 7.84
CA GLU A 4 0.70 -5.77 9.18
C GLU A 4 1.89 -4.94 9.69
N ILE A 5 2.79 -4.51 8.78
CA ILE A 5 4.05 -3.82 9.15
C ILE A 5 4.12 -2.37 8.67
N GLY A 6 3.11 -1.89 7.92
CA GLY A 6 3.05 -0.53 7.37
C GLY A 6 4.02 -0.29 6.21
N PHE A 7 3.94 0.90 5.61
CA PHE A 7 4.74 1.26 4.43
C PHE A 7 6.25 1.25 4.69
N SER A 8 6.74 1.79 5.82
CA SER A 8 8.19 1.91 6.07
C SER A 8 8.90 0.56 6.09
N ALA A 9 8.37 -0.42 6.82
CA ALA A 9 8.98 -1.74 6.89
C ALA A 9 8.80 -2.54 5.57
N ALA A 10 7.67 -2.38 4.88
CA ALA A 10 7.47 -3.00 3.57
C ALA A 10 8.42 -2.43 2.50
N ALA A 11 8.64 -1.12 2.49
CA ALA A 11 9.59 -0.46 1.59
C ALA A 11 11.02 -0.96 1.85
N LYS A 12 11.42 -1.10 3.13
CA LYS A 12 12.72 -1.66 3.49
C LYS A 12 12.89 -3.08 2.96
N TRP A 13 11.90 -3.96 3.21
CA TRP A 13 11.95 -5.34 2.73
C TRP A 13 12.06 -5.42 1.20
N LEU A 14 11.29 -4.59 0.48
CA LEU A 14 11.34 -4.52 -0.97
C LEU A 14 12.72 -4.08 -1.46
N VAL A 15 13.30 -3.03 -0.85
CA VAL A 15 14.61 -2.47 -1.21
C VAL A 15 15.74 -3.47 -0.95
N ASP A 16 15.74 -4.12 0.21
CA ASP A 16 16.73 -5.14 0.57
C ASP A 16 16.70 -6.28 -0.47
N GLY A 17 15.53 -6.87 -0.71
CA GLY A 17 15.37 -7.97 -1.66
C GLY A 17 15.66 -7.56 -3.11
N PHE A 18 15.34 -6.32 -3.50
CA PHE A 18 15.70 -5.79 -4.81
C PHE A 18 17.22 -5.69 -4.97
N SER A 19 17.92 -5.15 -3.97
CA SER A 19 19.37 -4.98 -4.00
C SER A 19 20.10 -6.32 -4.10
N ASP A 20 19.64 -7.32 -3.34
CA ASP A 20 20.20 -8.68 -3.35
C ASP A 20 20.16 -9.33 -4.74
N ARG A 21 19.03 -9.17 -5.45
CA ARG A 21 18.81 -9.79 -6.77
C ARG A 21 19.42 -9.00 -7.92
N SER A 22 19.34 -7.68 -7.88
CA SER A 22 19.77 -6.81 -8.98
C SER A 22 21.25 -6.42 -8.92
N LYS A 23 21.88 -6.53 -7.73
CA LYS A 23 23.23 -6.00 -7.43
C LYS A 23 23.34 -4.48 -7.54
N ILE A 24 22.21 -3.77 -7.53
CA ILE A 24 22.15 -2.31 -7.44
C ILE A 24 22.07 -1.93 -5.96
N ALA A 25 23.00 -1.11 -5.48
CA ALA A 25 22.98 -0.61 -4.11
C ALA A 25 21.93 0.50 -3.96
N VAL A 26 20.92 0.27 -3.12
CA VAL A 26 19.85 1.24 -2.91
C VAL A 26 19.91 1.79 -1.49
N SER A 27 20.11 3.10 -1.34
CA SER A 27 19.90 3.77 -0.06
C SER A 27 18.41 4.04 0.15
N LEU A 28 17.93 3.85 1.37
CA LEU A 28 16.54 4.12 1.77
C LEU A 28 16.55 5.01 3.01
N ASP A 29 16.01 6.22 2.86
CA ASP A 29 15.74 7.16 3.94
C ASP A 29 14.22 7.34 4.07
N ILE A 30 13.67 6.85 5.19
CA ILE A 30 12.24 6.87 5.48
C ILE A 30 12.03 6.95 7.00
N PRO A 31 11.11 7.81 7.49
CA PRO A 31 10.77 7.84 8.91
C PRO A 31 10.26 6.47 9.38
N THR A 32 10.78 6.01 10.50
CA THR A 32 10.44 4.69 11.09
C THR A 32 8.97 4.60 11.48
N ASP A 33 8.39 5.70 11.97
CA ASP A 33 7.01 5.75 12.49
C ASP A 33 6.04 6.48 11.52
N LEU A 34 6.33 6.42 10.22
CA LEU A 34 5.49 7.05 9.20
C LEU A 34 4.12 6.35 9.13
N LYS A 35 3.07 7.04 9.58
CA LYS A 35 1.68 6.58 9.47
C LYS A 35 0.98 7.27 8.31
N LEU A 36 0.49 6.48 7.36
CA LEU A 36 -0.24 6.97 6.20
C LEU A 36 -1.59 6.27 6.08
N PRO A 37 -2.59 6.92 5.45
CA PRO A 37 -3.78 6.23 4.98
C PRO A 37 -3.45 4.99 4.15
N ARG A 38 -4.23 3.92 4.30
CA ARG A 38 -3.97 2.63 3.66
C ARG A 38 -3.77 2.72 2.15
N GLU A 39 -4.64 3.48 1.49
CA GLU A 39 -4.57 3.67 0.03
C GLU A 39 -3.28 4.38 -0.39
N LEU A 40 -2.76 5.29 0.45
CA LEU A 40 -1.52 6.00 0.20
C LEU A 40 -0.31 5.09 0.36
N GLU A 41 -0.31 4.23 1.39
CA GLU A 41 0.73 3.20 1.55
C GLU A 41 0.83 2.29 0.33
N LEU A 42 -0.31 1.78 -0.14
CA LEU A 42 -0.40 0.90 -1.29
C LEU A 42 0.07 1.60 -2.57
N THR A 43 -0.33 2.85 -2.75
CA THR A 43 0.05 3.65 -3.92
C THR A 43 1.55 3.94 -3.93
N LEU A 44 2.13 4.41 -2.82
CA LEU A 44 3.58 4.65 -2.72
C LEU A 44 4.38 3.36 -2.91
N PHE A 45 3.90 2.23 -2.37
CA PHE A 45 4.58 0.95 -2.54
C PHE A 45 4.60 0.50 -4.00
N ARG A 46 3.48 0.65 -4.73
CA ARG A 46 3.42 0.34 -6.17
C ARG A 46 4.34 1.26 -6.97
N VAL A 47 4.40 2.55 -6.64
CA VAL A 47 5.33 3.47 -7.29
C VAL A 47 6.78 3.07 -7.02
N LEU A 48 7.11 2.67 -5.79
CA LEU A 48 8.46 2.20 -5.46
C LEU A 48 8.84 0.93 -6.24
N GLN A 49 7.93 -0.05 -6.33
CA GLN A 49 8.15 -1.28 -7.12
C GLN A 49 8.43 -0.99 -8.59
N GLU A 50 7.58 -0.17 -9.21
CA GLU A 50 7.69 0.18 -10.63
C GLU A 50 8.94 1.03 -10.87
N GLY A 51 9.21 2.00 -9.99
CA GLY A 51 10.41 2.82 -10.02
C GLY A 51 11.69 1.99 -9.97
N LEU A 52 11.81 1.08 -9.01
CA LEU A 52 12.99 0.19 -8.90
C LEU A 52 13.12 -0.73 -10.12
N THR A 53 11.99 -1.20 -10.67
CA THR A 53 11.99 -1.97 -11.92
C THR A 53 12.54 -1.15 -13.09
N ASN A 54 12.15 0.12 -13.19
CA ASN A 54 12.68 1.03 -14.21
C ASN A 54 14.18 1.28 -14.03
N VAL A 55 14.65 1.48 -12.79
CA VAL A 55 16.09 1.60 -12.50
C VAL A 55 16.83 0.36 -13.00
N HIS A 56 16.37 -0.83 -12.64
CA HIS A 56 17.02 -2.09 -13.03
C HIS A 56 17.06 -2.29 -14.55
N ARG A 57 15.96 -2.02 -15.25
CA ARG A 57 15.84 -2.27 -16.70
C ARG A 57 16.51 -1.20 -17.56
N HIS A 58 16.55 0.05 -17.08
CA HIS A 58 16.83 1.19 -17.95
C HIS A 58 17.99 2.07 -17.50
N SER A 59 18.33 2.15 -16.21
CA SER A 59 19.33 3.14 -15.77
C SER A 59 20.76 2.80 -16.21
N GLY A 60 21.14 1.51 -16.15
CA GLY A 60 22.55 1.10 -16.21
C GLY A 60 23.37 1.53 -14.98
N SER A 61 22.71 2.02 -13.93
CA SER A 61 23.34 2.43 -12.67
C SER A 61 23.60 1.22 -11.77
N ASN A 62 24.68 1.27 -10.99
CA ASN A 62 24.92 0.34 -9.88
C ASN A 62 24.38 0.86 -8.53
N ARG A 63 23.77 2.04 -8.53
CA ARG A 63 23.22 2.67 -7.32
C ARG A 63 21.92 3.43 -7.56
N ALA A 64 21.09 3.49 -6.52
CA ALA A 64 19.89 4.33 -6.46
C ALA A 64 19.65 4.84 -5.04
N GLU A 65 18.81 5.85 -4.92
CA GLU A 65 18.44 6.48 -3.66
C GLU A 65 16.92 6.65 -3.60
N VAL A 66 16.34 6.22 -2.47
CA VAL A 66 14.93 6.42 -2.15
C VAL A 66 14.84 7.27 -0.90
N VAL A 67 14.14 8.39 -0.99
CA VAL A 67 13.86 9.27 0.17
C VAL A 67 12.37 9.47 0.29
N VAL A 68 11.84 9.32 1.50
CA VAL A 68 10.43 9.56 1.83
C VAL A 68 10.37 10.53 3.00
N ALA A 69 9.66 11.65 2.84
CA ALA A 69 9.56 12.66 3.87
C ALA A 69 8.20 13.36 3.86
N VAL A 70 7.72 13.76 5.03
CA VAL A 70 6.58 14.67 5.15
C VAL A 70 7.11 16.11 5.11
N LYS A 71 6.66 16.90 4.12
CA LYS A 71 7.07 18.30 3.93
C LYS A 71 5.83 19.15 3.69
N SER A 72 5.66 20.21 4.49
CA SER A 72 4.56 21.18 4.32
C SER A 72 3.16 20.56 4.20
N GLY A 73 2.89 19.50 4.99
CA GLY A 73 1.59 18.81 4.96
C GLY A 73 1.38 17.85 3.79
N ALA A 74 2.41 17.52 3.02
CA ALA A 74 2.39 16.52 1.97
C ALA A 74 3.42 15.42 2.23
N ILE A 75 3.13 14.19 1.80
CA ILE A 75 4.15 13.15 1.67
C ILE A 75 4.89 13.37 0.36
N VAL A 76 6.21 13.30 0.40
CA VAL A 76 7.09 13.40 -0.75
C VAL A 76 7.96 12.16 -0.80
N MET A 77 7.89 11.42 -1.91
CA MET A 77 8.80 10.30 -2.18
C MET A 77 9.63 10.63 -3.42
N THR A 78 10.94 10.47 -3.33
CA THR A 78 11.85 10.55 -4.48
C THR A 78 12.56 9.23 -4.67
N LEU A 79 12.67 8.81 -5.93
CA LEU A 79 13.56 7.75 -6.36
C LEU A 79 14.53 8.31 -7.40
N ARG A 80 15.82 8.23 -7.12
CA ARG A 80 16.89 8.70 -7.99
C ARG A 80 17.81 7.55 -8.36
N ASP A 81 18.17 7.46 -9.63
CA ASP A 81 19.34 6.70 -10.07
C ASP A 81 20.45 7.65 -10.56
N TYR A 82 21.61 7.06 -10.86
CA TYR A 82 22.79 7.79 -11.33
C TYR A 82 23.32 7.17 -12.63
N GLY A 83 22.40 6.64 -13.43
CA GLY A 83 22.70 5.97 -14.68
C GLY A 83 22.76 6.94 -15.86
N LYS A 84 22.44 6.41 -17.05
CA LYS A 84 22.51 7.15 -18.32
C LYS A 84 21.41 8.20 -18.53
N GLY A 85 20.51 8.36 -17.56
CA GLY A 85 19.35 9.24 -17.69
C GLY A 85 18.25 8.70 -18.61
N MET A 86 17.28 9.56 -18.91
CA MET A 86 16.15 9.25 -19.78
C MET A 86 16.28 9.94 -21.14
N PRO A 87 15.91 9.27 -22.25
CA PRO A 87 15.78 9.93 -23.53
C PRO A 87 14.78 11.09 -23.48
N GLU A 88 15.11 12.21 -24.14
CA GLU A 88 14.24 13.39 -24.19
C GLU A 88 12.82 13.06 -24.68
N THR A 89 12.69 12.12 -25.62
CA THR A 89 11.38 11.64 -26.11
C THR A 89 10.52 11.03 -25.01
N VAL A 90 11.12 10.30 -24.06
CA VAL A 90 10.41 9.73 -22.91
C VAL A 90 9.92 10.85 -21.98
N LEU A 91 10.77 11.85 -21.72
CA LEU A 91 10.43 13.01 -20.88
C LEU A 91 9.32 13.86 -21.52
N GLN A 92 9.39 14.10 -22.83
CA GLN A 92 8.38 14.87 -23.57
C GLN A 92 7.04 14.13 -23.60
N ASN A 93 7.05 12.81 -23.81
CA ASN A 93 5.84 11.99 -23.74
C ASN A 93 5.26 11.96 -22.32
N PHE A 94 6.12 11.93 -21.28
CA PHE A 94 5.69 12.05 -19.89
C PHE A 94 4.93 13.36 -19.64
N LYS A 95 5.42 14.49 -20.17
CA LYS A 95 4.85 15.82 -19.99
C LYS A 95 3.58 16.04 -20.82
N THR A 96 3.59 15.64 -22.09
CA THR A 96 2.55 16.01 -23.06
C THR A 96 1.35 15.08 -23.03
N SER A 97 1.59 13.77 -22.96
CA SER A 97 0.55 12.76 -23.18
C SER A 97 -0.10 12.28 -21.88
N GLY A 98 0.42 12.69 -20.72
CA GLY A 98 0.03 12.08 -19.45
C GLY A 98 0.44 10.60 -19.33
N ALA A 99 1.15 10.04 -20.31
CA ALA A 99 1.75 8.72 -20.26
C ALA A 99 2.93 8.65 -21.24
N PRO A 100 4.17 8.46 -20.75
CA PRO A 100 5.22 7.91 -21.60
C PRO A 100 4.75 6.57 -22.15
N SER A 101 5.35 6.18 -23.27
CA SER A 101 5.20 4.90 -23.93
C SER A 101 5.61 3.74 -22.99
N GLY A 102 4.76 3.41 -22.02
CA GLY A 102 5.00 2.43 -20.97
C GLY A 102 3.83 2.40 -19.97
N VAL A 103 3.18 1.25 -19.87
CA VAL A 103 1.98 1.02 -19.02
C VAL A 103 2.22 1.42 -17.55
N GLY A 104 3.48 1.32 -17.08
CA GLY A 104 3.88 1.64 -15.70
C GLY A 104 3.65 3.09 -15.28
N PHE A 105 4.14 4.06 -16.06
CA PHE A 105 4.06 5.48 -15.70
C PHE A 105 2.63 6.03 -15.75
N GLY A 106 1.84 5.63 -16.76
CA GLY A 106 0.43 6.02 -16.85
C GLY A 106 -0.38 5.52 -15.65
N GLY A 107 -0.17 4.25 -15.26
CA GLY A 107 -0.84 3.67 -14.09
C GLY A 107 -0.39 4.27 -12.75
N MET A 108 0.88 4.69 -12.63
CA MET A 108 1.35 5.44 -11.46
C MET A 108 0.70 6.82 -11.40
N ARG A 109 0.69 7.57 -12.51
CA ARG A 109 0.12 8.91 -12.56
C ARG A 109 -1.37 8.92 -12.24
N GLY A 110 -2.16 8.02 -12.83
CA GLY A 110 -3.60 7.94 -12.55
C GLY A 110 -3.89 7.78 -11.05
N ARG A 111 -3.23 6.80 -10.41
CA ARG A 111 -3.39 6.57 -8.97
C ARG A 111 -2.93 7.74 -8.10
N ILE A 112 -1.88 8.44 -8.51
CA ILE A 112 -1.41 9.64 -7.78
C ILE A 112 -2.38 10.81 -7.95
N ALA A 113 -2.95 10.99 -9.15
CA ALA A 113 -3.95 12.01 -9.43
C ALA A 113 -5.25 11.76 -8.65
N ASP A 114 -5.67 10.50 -8.48
CA ASP A 114 -6.84 10.12 -7.66
C ASP A 114 -6.70 10.56 -6.19
N MET A 115 -5.48 10.80 -5.73
CA MET A 115 -5.15 11.26 -4.38
C MET A 115 -4.81 12.76 -4.30
N ASP A 116 -5.16 13.53 -5.34
CA ASP A 116 -4.79 14.94 -5.55
C ASP A 116 -3.26 15.19 -5.50
N GLY A 117 -2.47 14.19 -5.88
CA GLY A 117 -1.03 14.26 -5.90
C GLY A 117 -0.43 14.58 -7.27
N THR A 118 0.89 14.76 -7.29
CA THR A 118 1.69 14.94 -8.51
C THR A 118 2.73 13.85 -8.66
N LEU A 119 2.99 13.46 -9.91
CA LEU A 119 4.08 12.58 -10.30
C LEU A 119 4.95 13.34 -11.31
N ASP A 120 6.16 13.65 -10.92
CA ASP A 120 7.14 14.40 -11.70
C ASP A 120 8.32 13.49 -12.08
N LEU A 121 8.83 13.71 -13.29
CA LEU A 121 9.94 12.94 -13.84
C LEU A 121 10.95 13.86 -14.49
N GLU A 122 12.17 13.77 -14.00
CA GLU A 122 13.30 14.57 -14.46
C GLU A 122 14.46 13.66 -14.83
N SER A 123 15.27 14.09 -15.78
CA SER A 123 16.58 13.50 -16.05
C SER A 123 17.61 14.60 -15.93
N PRO A 124 18.17 14.84 -14.73
CA PRO A 124 19.33 15.73 -14.61
C PRO A 124 20.50 15.19 -15.44
N GLU A 125 21.62 15.92 -15.52
CA GLU A 125 22.77 15.53 -16.37
C GLU A 125 23.24 14.08 -16.17
N GLN A 126 23.00 13.50 -14.99
CA GLN A 126 23.21 12.08 -14.72
C GLN A 126 22.01 11.46 -14.01
N GLY A 127 21.53 10.35 -14.58
CA GLY A 127 20.45 9.52 -14.04
C GLY A 127 19.06 10.10 -14.22
N ALA A 128 18.08 9.43 -13.62
CA ALA A 128 16.70 9.86 -13.59
C ALA A 128 16.23 10.13 -12.15
N LEU A 129 15.27 11.04 -12.01
CA LEU A 129 14.61 11.39 -10.76
C LEU A 129 13.09 11.30 -10.94
N LEU A 130 12.49 10.36 -10.23
CA LEU A 130 11.04 10.26 -10.07
C LEU A 130 10.66 10.89 -8.74
N ARG A 131 9.67 11.80 -8.75
CA ARG A 131 9.15 12.45 -7.55
C ARG A 131 7.64 12.29 -7.48
N VAL A 132 7.17 11.86 -6.32
CA VAL A 132 5.76 11.81 -5.94
C VAL A 132 5.51 12.82 -4.85
N THR A 133 4.44 13.60 -4.98
CA THR A 133 3.96 14.50 -3.92
C THR A 133 2.47 14.25 -3.70
N VAL A 134 2.03 13.93 -2.49
CA VAL A 134 0.61 13.72 -2.17
C VAL A 134 0.23 14.49 -0.90
N PRO A 135 -0.76 15.40 -0.94
CA PRO A 135 -1.23 16.13 0.25
C PRO A 135 -1.78 15.18 1.33
N LEU A 136 -1.44 15.39 2.61
CA LEU A 136 -1.89 14.51 3.70
C LEU A 136 -3.23 14.94 4.32
N ALA A 137 -3.49 16.24 4.45
CA ALA A 137 -4.66 16.73 5.19
C ALA A 137 -5.98 16.14 4.68
N LYS A 138 -6.19 16.14 3.36
CA LYS A 138 -7.40 15.57 2.73
C LYS A 138 -7.42 14.04 2.78
N ASN A 139 -6.27 13.39 2.56
CA ASN A 139 -6.17 11.93 2.53
C ASN A 139 -6.30 11.29 3.92
N ILE A 140 -5.90 11.98 4.99
CA ILE A 140 -6.16 11.56 6.37
C ILE A 140 -7.65 11.72 6.70
N LEU A 141 -8.27 12.84 6.31
CA LEU A 141 -9.69 13.06 6.54
C LEU A 141 -10.56 12.03 5.79
N LEU A 142 -10.31 11.79 4.50
CA LEU A 142 -11.01 10.78 3.70
C LEU A 142 -10.91 9.37 4.30
N ALA A 143 -9.73 8.99 4.80
CA ALA A 143 -9.53 7.70 5.46
C ALA A 143 -10.33 7.58 6.77
N ALA A 144 -10.43 8.66 7.55
CA ALA A 144 -11.20 8.66 8.79
C ALA A 144 -12.70 8.47 8.53
N VAL A 145 -13.28 9.14 7.53
CA VAL A 145 -14.72 8.99 7.18
C VAL A 145 -15.05 7.61 6.60
N SER A 146 -14.14 7.01 5.81
CA SER A 146 -14.36 5.65 5.29
C SER A 146 -14.25 4.56 6.37
N SER A 147 -13.56 4.84 7.48
CA SER A 147 -13.44 3.91 8.62
C SER A 147 -14.61 3.94 9.60
N SER A 148 -15.49 4.95 9.54
CA SER A 148 -16.56 5.16 10.53
C SER A 148 -17.91 4.54 10.17
N ALA A 149 -17.95 3.45 9.38
CA ALA A 149 -19.20 2.74 9.15
C ALA A 149 -19.76 2.21 10.49
N PRO A 150 -20.99 2.58 10.90
CA PRO A 150 -21.55 2.07 12.15
C PRO A 150 -21.79 0.57 12.00
N SER A 151 -21.23 -0.22 12.92
CA SER A 151 -21.59 -1.64 13.04
C SER A 151 -23.11 -1.75 13.20
N PRO A 152 -23.81 -2.62 12.44
CA PRO A 152 -25.22 -2.83 12.70
C PRO A 152 -25.35 -3.45 14.10
N VAL A 153 -25.87 -2.65 15.03
CA VAL A 153 -26.30 -3.11 16.35
C VAL A 153 -27.27 -4.26 16.14
N GLY A 154 -26.89 -5.44 16.62
CA GLY A 154 -27.75 -6.62 16.60
C GLY A 154 -28.97 -6.38 17.48
N THR A 155 -30.13 -6.20 16.86
CA THR A 155 -31.40 -6.25 17.57
C THR A 155 -31.73 -7.71 17.86
N GLN A 156 -31.31 -8.22 19.02
CA GLN A 156 -31.96 -9.36 19.63
C GLN A 156 -33.38 -8.92 20.04
N SER A 157 -34.38 -9.37 19.29
CA SER A 157 -35.76 -9.36 19.77
C SER A 157 -36.13 -10.77 20.21
N ARG A 158 -35.98 -11.03 21.51
CA ARG A 158 -36.65 -12.13 22.20
C ARG A 158 -38.14 -11.78 22.28
N SER A 159 -39.01 -12.66 21.77
CA SER A 159 -40.34 -12.89 22.34
C SER A 159 -41.03 -14.02 21.56
N GLY A 160 -41.06 -15.22 22.15
CA GLY A 160 -41.83 -16.32 21.60
C GLY A 160 -41.78 -17.54 22.50
N SER A 161 -42.69 -17.60 23.48
CA SER A 161 -43.26 -18.88 23.95
C SER A 161 -44.37 -18.62 24.99
N GLU A 162 -45.62 -18.63 24.53
CA GLU A 162 -46.79 -18.95 25.36
C GLU A 162 -47.41 -20.28 24.88
N GLN A 163 -47.26 -21.30 25.74
CA GLN A 163 -48.19 -22.34 26.20
C GLN A 163 -48.97 -23.30 25.27
N SER A 164 -49.12 -24.52 25.84
CA SER A 164 -50.11 -25.60 25.62
C SER A 164 -49.86 -26.54 24.43
N SER A 165 -49.99 -27.87 24.53
CA SER A 165 -50.55 -28.78 25.54
C SER A 165 -50.27 -30.26 25.13
N ALA A 166 -50.50 -31.20 26.08
CA ALA A 166 -50.57 -32.66 25.93
C ALA A 166 -49.24 -33.41 25.67
N SER A 167 -48.93 -34.58 26.24
CA SER A 167 -49.69 -35.64 26.90
C SER A 167 -48.72 -36.58 27.65
N SER A 168 -49.25 -37.29 28.65
CA SER A 168 -48.59 -38.09 29.70
C SER A 168 -48.01 -39.47 29.23
N PRO A 169 -47.71 -40.47 30.12
CA PRO A 169 -46.34 -40.91 30.42
C PRO A 169 -46.10 -42.43 30.19
N SER A 170 -44.84 -42.88 30.23
CA SER A 170 -44.47 -44.31 30.44
C SER A 170 -42.94 -44.43 30.47
N SER A 171 -42.32 -44.64 31.64
CA SER A 171 -41.96 -45.94 32.24
C SER A 171 -40.62 -46.50 31.72
N GLY A 172 -39.73 -46.87 32.65
CA GLY A 172 -38.50 -47.60 32.33
C GLY A 172 -37.34 -47.34 33.29
N LEU A 173 -37.33 -48.06 34.42
CA LEU A 173 -36.14 -48.27 35.25
C LEU A 173 -35.03 -49.00 34.47
N HIS A 174 -33.77 -48.76 34.87
CA HIS A 174 -32.63 -49.68 35.11
C HIS A 174 -31.34 -48.86 34.92
N SER A 175 -30.70 -48.31 35.96
CA SER A 175 -29.78 -48.96 36.90
C SER A 175 -28.69 -49.83 36.25
N ARG A 176 -27.44 -49.48 36.59
CA ARG A 176 -26.23 -50.33 36.66
C ARG A 176 -25.57 -50.67 35.32
N ASP A 177 -24.25 -50.76 35.19
CA ASP A 177 -23.12 -50.80 36.13
C ASP A 177 -21.84 -50.56 35.30
N GLU A 178 -20.75 -50.14 35.98
CA GLU A 178 -19.36 -50.57 35.77
C GLU A 178 -18.65 -50.39 34.40
N VAL A 179 -17.33 -50.33 34.23
CA VAL A 179 -16.06 -50.14 34.98
C VAL A 179 -14.99 -50.22 33.86
N ALA A 180 -13.86 -49.52 34.04
CA ALA A 180 -12.57 -49.76 33.36
C ALA A 180 -12.53 -49.50 31.84
N GLN A 181 -11.48 -48.92 31.24
CA GLN A 181 -10.07 -48.82 31.57
C GLN A 181 -9.48 -47.64 30.78
#